data_AF-A0A938JBV3-F1
#
_entry.id   AF-A0A938JBV3-F1
#
_cell.length_a   1.000
_cell.length_b   1.000
_cell.length_c   1.000
_cell.angle_alpha   90.00
_cell.angle_beta   90.00
_cell.angle_gamma   90.00
#
_symmetry.space_group_name_H-M   'P 1'
#
loop_
_entity.id
_entity.type
_entity.pdbx_description
1 polymer ?
#
loop_
_entity_poly.entity_id
_entity_poly.type
_entity_poly.pdbx_seq_one_letter_code
_entity_poly.pdbx_strand_id
1 'polypeptide(L)'
;MSTAVRDRAPAAPAAPEQTERRPVMLVSLDISFDEELVRSAIEAAIEAGSELLICLAVTLPTANANAAARRTMGNPVVREEMQRIRDRARDAGAKARTVLYSSPRPVQALFGVAESHGIGLLVFGPDRRRYGRLRFRWHLHRIRRNTTCLVLPLE
;
A
#
# COMPACT_ATOMS: atom_id res chain seq x y z
N MET A 1 -4.01 -65.26 2.56
CA MET A 1 -3.27 -63.99 2.32
C MET A 1 -4.27 -62.86 2.51
N SER A 2 -4.16 -62.12 3.61
CA SER A 2 -5.14 -61.14 4.08
C SER A 2 -4.62 -59.73 3.83
N THR A 3 -5.31 -58.94 3.01
CA THR A 3 -4.98 -57.53 2.72
C THR A 3 -5.85 -56.62 3.59
N ALA A 4 -5.22 -55.93 4.53
CA ALA A 4 -5.85 -55.00 5.44
C ALA A 4 -6.27 -53.70 4.72
N VAL A 5 -7.56 -53.37 4.83
CA VAL A 5 -8.14 -52.08 4.48
C VAL A 5 -7.68 -51.06 5.53
N ARG A 6 -6.95 -50.02 5.13
CA ARG A 6 -6.61 -48.90 6.00
C ARG A 6 -7.80 -47.96 6.10
N ASP A 7 -8.32 -47.86 7.31
CA ASP A 7 -9.35 -46.92 7.74
C ASP A 7 -8.87 -45.48 7.51
N ARG A 8 -9.66 -44.67 6.78
CA ARG A 8 -9.38 -43.26 6.52
C ARG A 8 -10.08 -42.45 7.61
N ALA A 9 -9.31 -41.88 8.52
CA ALA A 9 -9.82 -40.96 9.53
C ALA A 9 -10.64 -39.82 8.88
N PRO A 10 -11.76 -39.40 9.49
CA PRO A 10 -12.59 -38.33 8.94
C PRO A 10 -11.80 -37.00 8.97
N ALA A 11 -11.79 -36.31 7.83
CA ALA A 11 -11.19 -35.00 7.70
C ALA A 11 -11.87 -34.03 8.68
N ALA A 12 -11.08 -33.36 9.52
CA ALA A 12 -11.56 -32.30 10.39
C ALA A 12 -12.28 -31.24 9.54
N PRO A 13 -13.39 -30.66 10.03
CA PRO A 13 -14.11 -29.62 9.31
C PRO A 13 -13.17 -28.45 9.06
N ALA A 14 -13.06 -28.02 7.80
CA ALA A 14 -12.31 -26.85 7.41
C ALA A 14 -12.79 -25.66 8.25
N ALA A 15 -11.84 -24.99 8.92
CA ALA A 15 -12.09 -23.75 9.63
C ALA A 15 -12.81 -22.77 8.69
N PRO A 16 -13.77 -21.98 9.19
CA PRO A 16 -14.44 -20.99 8.36
C PRO A 16 -13.39 -20.10 7.70
N GLU A 17 -13.49 -19.94 6.37
CA GLU A 17 -12.66 -19.02 5.60
C GLU A 17 -12.73 -17.66 6.30
N GLN A 18 -11.64 -17.30 6.98
CA GLN A 18 -11.52 -15.96 7.54
C GLN A 18 -11.61 -15.03 6.34
N THR A 19 -12.69 -14.23 6.25
CA THR A 19 -12.82 -13.19 5.23
C THR A 19 -11.52 -12.40 5.25
N GLU A 20 -10.69 -12.61 4.23
CA GLU A 20 -9.32 -12.13 4.23
C GLU A 20 -9.37 -10.61 4.30
N ARG A 21 -8.93 -10.05 5.43
CA ARG A 21 -9.04 -8.61 5.69
C ARG A 21 -8.10 -7.88 4.76
N ARG A 22 -8.68 -7.29 3.72
CA ARG A 22 -7.95 -6.58 2.67
C ARG A 22 -7.11 -5.44 3.28
N PRO A 23 -5.81 -5.34 2.99
CA PRO A 23 -4.93 -4.32 3.59
C PRO A 23 -5.32 -2.88 3.21
N VAL A 24 -4.91 -1.94 4.05
CA VAL A 24 -4.94 -0.49 3.79
C VAL A 24 -3.60 -0.07 3.19
N MET A 25 -3.60 0.62 2.07
CA MET A 25 -2.40 1.16 1.43
C MET A 25 -2.33 2.68 1.64
N LEU A 26 -1.27 3.18 2.25
CA LEU A 26 -0.94 4.60 2.26
C LEU A 26 0.14 4.85 1.22
N VAL A 27 -0.10 5.71 0.22
CA VAL A 27 0.87 5.94 -0.87
C VAL A 27 1.22 7.39 -1.09
N SER A 28 2.50 7.66 -1.33
CA SER A 28 3.02 8.94 -1.81
C SER A 28 3.95 8.77 -3.03
N LEU A 29 4.16 9.85 -3.79
CA LEU A 29 4.90 9.89 -5.05
C LEU A 29 6.25 10.61 -4.89
N ASP A 30 7.11 10.03 -4.05
CA ASP A 30 8.45 10.54 -3.70
C ASP A 30 8.46 11.94 -3.07
N ILE A 31 7.40 12.26 -2.32
CA ILE A 31 7.25 13.48 -1.53
C ILE A 31 6.71 13.13 -0.14
N SER A 32 6.84 14.06 0.81
CA SER A 32 6.31 13.88 2.17
C SER A 32 4.82 13.60 2.20
N PHE A 33 4.39 12.93 3.26
CA PHE A 33 3.00 12.55 3.47
C PHE A 33 2.21 13.69 4.12
N ASP A 34 0.91 13.70 3.83
CA ASP A 34 -0.06 14.53 4.52
C ASP A 34 -0.41 13.87 5.86
N GLU A 35 -0.16 14.58 6.97
CA GLU A 35 -0.33 14.06 8.33
C GLU A 35 -1.77 13.65 8.66
N GLU A 36 -2.76 14.34 8.08
CA GLU A 36 -4.18 13.97 8.28
C GLU A 36 -4.47 12.63 7.62
N LEU A 37 -3.95 12.42 6.40
CA LEU A 37 -4.11 11.18 5.66
C LEU A 37 -3.30 10.03 6.26
N VAL A 38 -2.14 10.32 6.87
CA VAL A 38 -1.39 9.33 7.66
C VAL A 38 -2.24 8.84 8.83
N ARG A 39 -2.80 9.75 9.63
CA ARG A 39 -3.65 9.40 10.76
C ARG A 39 -4.85 8.57 10.32
N SER A 40 -5.58 9.01 9.29
CA SER A 40 -6.75 8.26 8.78
C SER A 40 -6.38 6.87 8.26
N ALA A 41 -5.21 6.70 7.63
CA ALA A 41 -4.76 5.39 7.18
C ALA A 41 -4.45 4.44 8.36
N ILE A 42 -3.84 4.96 9.43
CA ILE A 42 -3.55 4.19 10.65
C ILE A 42 -4.86 3.78 11.34
N GLU A 43 -5.77 4.73 11.55
CA GLU A 43 -7.09 4.49 12.15
C GLU A 43 -7.86 3.43 11.34
N ALA A 44 -7.93 3.58 10.02
CA ALA A 44 -8.61 2.62 9.15
C ALA A 44 -7.99 1.21 9.22
N ALA A 45 -6.65 1.11 9.30
CA ALA A 45 -5.99 -0.18 9.43
C ALA A 45 -6.30 -0.88 10.77
N ILE A 46 -6.33 -0.10 11.86
CA ILE A 46 -6.67 -0.58 13.21
C ILE A 46 -8.14 -1.03 13.25
N GLU A 47 -9.06 -0.18 12.80
CA GLU A 47 -10.50 -0.45 12.79
C GLU A 47 -10.85 -1.68 11.94
N ALA A 48 -10.26 -1.78 10.75
CA ALA A 48 -10.44 -2.95 9.89
C ALA A 48 -9.69 -4.19 10.43
N GLY A 49 -8.80 -4.03 11.40
CA GLY A 49 -7.88 -5.05 11.90
C GLY A 49 -7.08 -5.71 10.77
N SER A 50 -6.64 -4.89 9.81
CA SER A 50 -5.91 -5.30 8.60
C SER A 50 -4.47 -4.74 8.61
N GLU A 51 -3.64 -5.15 7.66
CA GLU A 51 -2.29 -4.63 7.53
C GLU A 51 -2.29 -3.21 6.91
N LEU A 52 -1.44 -2.32 7.41
CA LEU A 52 -1.09 -1.05 6.79
C LEU A 52 0.16 -1.19 5.92
N LEU A 53 0.00 -0.97 4.62
CA LEU A 53 1.05 -0.97 3.62
C LEU A 53 1.47 0.47 3.27
N ILE A 54 2.61 0.91 3.78
CA ILE A 54 3.13 2.28 3.55
C ILE A 54 4.00 2.26 2.32
N CYS A 55 3.61 2.99 1.28
CA CYS A 55 4.13 2.84 -0.06
C CYS A 55 4.77 4.13 -0.58
N LEU A 56 5.97 4.00 -1.15
CA LEU A 56 6.65 5.08 -1.85
C LEU A 56 6.83 4.72 -3.30
N ALA A 57 6.18 5.49 -4.18
CA ALA A 57 6.33 5.37 -5.60
C ALA A 57 7.40 6.33 -6.10
N VAL A 58 8.47 5.79 -6.67
CA VAL A 58 9.59 6.59 -7.14
C VAL A 58 9.58 6.67 -8.66
N THR A 59 9.67 7.89 -9.20
CA THR A 59 9.69 8.10 -10.64
C THR A 59 11.08 7.84 -11.19
N LEU A 60 11.21 6.83 -12.07
CA LEU A 60 12.45 6.58 -12.79
C LEU A 60 12.54 7.49 -14.03
N PRO A 61 13.60 8.29 -14.18
CA PRO A 61 13.82 9.04 -15.41
C PRO A 61 14.11 8.07 -16.57
N THR A 62 13.35 8.19 -17.66
CA THR A 62 13.48 7.35 -18.85
C THR A 62 14.66 7.70 -19.74
N ALA A 63 15.23 8.91 -19.58
CA ALA A 63 16.21 9.45 -20.52
C ALA A 63 17.68 9.09 -20.19
N ASN A 64 17.98 8.58 -18.99
CA ASN A 64 19.37 8.33 -18.59
C ASN A 64 19.46 7.18 -17.57
N ALA A 65 20.10 6.07 -17.97
CA ALA A 65 20.27 4.87 -17.14
C ALA A 65 21.05 5.14 -15.83
N ASN A 66 22.05 6.02 -15.87
CA ASN A 66 22.81 6.40 -14.67
C ASN A 66 21.97 7.26 -13.70
N ALA A 67 21.10 8.12 -14.24
CA ALA A 67 20.13 8.87 -13.44
C ALA A 67 19.04 7.95 -12.86
N ALA A 68 18.63 6.92 -13.60
CA ALA A 68 17.67 5.92 -13.14
C ALA A 68 18.25 5.12 -11.96
N ALA A 69 19.48 4.63 -12.06
CA ALA A 69 20.15 3.87 -10.99
C ALA A 69 20.27 4.65 -9.67
N ARG A 70 20.49 5.98 -9.74
CA ARG A 70 20.58 6.84 -8.55
C ARG A 70 19.22 7.19 -7.93
N ARG A 71 18.13 7.11 -8.70
CA ARG A 71 16.78 7.47 -8.25
C ARG A 71 15.92 6.28 -7.87
N THR A 72 16.38 5.04 -7.99
CA THR A 72 15.59 3.86 -7.60
C THR A 72 15.16 3.87 -6.14
N MET A 73 15.94 4.48 -5.24
CA MET A 73 15.65 4.51 -3.81
C MET A 73 14.77 5.69 -3.35
N GLY A 74 14.44 6.63 -4.23
CA GLY A 74 13.70 7.83 -3.85
C GLY A 74 14.45 8.76 -2.89
N ASN A 75 13.73 9.75 -2.38
CA ASN A 75 14.23 10.75 -1.46
C ASN A 75 14.51 10.12 -0.08
N PRO A 76 15.74 10.22 0.47
CA PRO A 76 16.08 9.66 1.77
C PRO A 76 15.21 10.23 2.90
N VAL A 77 14.84 11.52 2.84
CA VAL A 77 13.99 12.18 3.84
C VAL A 77 12.61 11.53 3.88
N VAL A 78 12.03 11.24 2.72
CA VAL A 78 10.70 10.62 2.63
C VAL A 78 10.76 9.15 3.08
N ARG A 79 11.87 8.44 2.81
CA ARG A 79 12.06 7.08 3.34
C ARG A 79 12.16 7.05 4.85
N GLU A 80 12.88 7.98 5.46
CA GLU A 80 12.92 8.10 6.92
C GLU A 80 11.52 8.40 7.49
N GLU A 81 10.77 9.27 6.82
CA GLU A 81 9.39 9.57 7.16
C GLU A 81 8.50 8.31 7.11
N MET A 82 8.64 7.46 6.09
CA MET A 82 7.94 6.17 6.03
C MET A 82 8.26 5.25 7.22
N GLN A 83 9.53 5.22 7.66
CA GLN A 83 9.91 4.41 8.82
C GLN A 83 9.23 4.95 10.09
N ARG A 84 9.22 6.28 10.27
CA ARG A 84 8.53 6.92 11.40
C ARG A 84 7.03 6.64 11.39
N ILE A 85 6.38 6.67 10.22
CA ILE A 85 4.96 6.33 10.08
C ILE A 85 4.72 4.86 10.43
N ARG A 86 5.58 3.95 9.95
CA ARG A 86 5.48 2.52 10.28
C ARG A 86 5.60 2.28 11.78
N ASP A 87 6.58 2.90 12.41
CA ASP A 87 6.86 2.70 13.84
C ASP A 87 5.69 3.25 14.67
N ARG A 88 5.20 4.45 14.34
CA ARG A 88 3.97 5.01 14.94
C ARG A 88 2.74 4.12 14.76
N ALA A 89 2.55 3.53 13.58
CA ALA A 89 1.42 2.64 13.33
C ALA A 89 1.51 1.36 14.19
N ARG A 90 2.72 0.82 14.36
CA ARG A 90 2.97 -0.34 15.22
C ARG A 90 2.76 -0.03 16.69
N ASP A 91 3.23 1.11 17.15
CA ASP A 91 3.03 1.59 18.52
C ASP A 91 1.53 1.78 18.82
N ALA A 92 0.73 2.14 17.81
CA ALA A 92 -0.72 2.24 17.89
C ALA A 92 -1.45 0.87 17.77
N GLY A 93 -0.72 -0.24 17.61
CA GLY A 93 -1.29 -1.60 17.54
C GLY A 93 -1.61 -2.11 16.13
N ALA A 94 -1.28 -1.37 15.07
CA ALA A 94 -1.46 -1.83 13.69
C ALA A 94 -0.30 -2.75 13.24
N LYS A 95 -0.62 -3.75 12.40
CA LYS A 95 0.41 -4.44 11.62
C LYS A 95 0.83 -3.52 10.48
N ALA A 96 2.08 -3.07 10.44
CA ALA A 96 2.55 -2.16 9.40
C ALA A 96 3.87 -2.61 8.77
N ARG A 97 3.97 -2.47 7.44
CA ARG A 97 5.22 -2.62 6.67
C ARG A 97 5.35 -1.56 5.59
N THR A 98 6.57 -1.40 5.09
CA THR A 98 6.90 -0.43 4.04
C THR A 98 7.17 -1.14 2.72
N VAL A 99 6.74 -0.52 1.62
CA VAL A 99 6.99 -0.98 0.26
C VAL A 99 7.51 0.19 -0.56
N LEU A 100 8.62 -0.03 -1.25
CA LEU A 100 9.16 0.91 -2.21
C LEU A 100 9.07 0.28 -3.58
N TYR A 101 8.54 1.03 -4.55
CA TYR A 101 8.56 0.62 -5.94
C TYR A 101 8.99 1.79 -6.82
N SER A 102 9.72 1.48 -7.88
CA SER A 102 10.24 2.46 -8.81
C SER A 102 9.72 2.16 -10.21
N SER A 103 9.25 3.19 -10.91
CA SER A 103 8.67 3.04 -12.24
C SER A 103 8.76 4.35 -13.02
N PRO A 104 8.91 4.30 -14.35
CA PRO A 104 8.70 5.47 -15.21
C PRO A 104 7.30 6.08 -15.10
N ARG A 105 6.31 5.26 -14.71
CA ARG A 105 4.90 5.64 -14.57
C ARG A 105 4.38 5.17 -13.21
N PRO A 106 4.77 5.82 -12.10
CA PRO A 106 4.50 5.35 -10.75
C PRO A 106 3.00 5.16 -10.47
N VAL A 107 2.15 6.06 -10.97
CA VAL A 107 0.69 5.96 -10.79
C VAL A 107 0.09 4.80 -11.59
N GLN A 108 0.71 4.37 -12.69
CA GLN A 108 0.27 3.17 -13.39
C GLN A 108 0.75 1.91 -12.65
N ALA A 109 1.99 1.92 -12.14
CA ALA A 109 2.53 0.81 -11.35
C ALA A 109 1.77 0.60 -10.03
N LEU A 110 1.24 1.67 -9.43
CA LEU A 110 0.38 1.64 -8.25
C LEU A 110 -0.76 0.61 -8.37
N PHE A 111 -1.38 0.48 -9.55
CA PHE A 111 -2.48 -0.46 -9.76
C PHE A 111 -2.03 -1.91 -9.62
N GLY A 112 -0.91 -2.27 -10.24
CA GLY A 112 -0.34 -3.62 -10.11
C GLY A 112 0.12 -3.92 -8.69
N VAL A 113 0.68 -2.93 -7.97
CA VAL A 113 1.02 -3.07 -6.55
C VAL A 113 -0.24 -3.28 -5.71
N ALA A 114 -1.28 -2.47 -5.92
CA ALA A 114 -2.53 -2.58 -5.17
C ALA A 114 -3.25 -3.91 -5.41
N GLU A 115 -3.24 -4.40 -6.65
CA GLU A 115 -3.80 -5.70 -7.03
C GLU A 115 -3.00 -6.85 -6.42
N SER A 116 -1.67 -6.81 -6.54
CA SER A 116 -0.79 -7.87 -6.00
C SER A 116 -0.89 -8.05 -4.48
N HIS A 117 -1.22 -6.96 -3.77
CA HIS A 117 -1.41 -6.97 -2.32
C HIS A 117 -2.87 -7.09 -1.89
N GLY A 118 -3.83 -7.22 -2.83
CA GLY A 118 -5.25 -7.35 -2.50
C GLY A 118 -5.82 -6.17 -1.71
N ILE A 119 -5.38 -4.94 -2.00
CA ILE A 119 -5.71 -3.73 -1.23
C ILE A 119 -7.22 -3.48 -1.21
N GLY A 120 -7.75 -3.19 -0.02
CA GLY A 120 -9.16 -2.86 0.19
C GLY A 120 -9.43 -1.36 0.23
N LEU A 121 -8.45 -0.60 0.72
CA LEU A 121 -8.49 0.85 0.84
C LEU A 121 -7.15 1.45 0.43
N LEU A 122 -7.17 2.42 -0.49
CA LEU A 122 -6.01 3.16 -0.94
C LEU A 122 -6.13 4.62 -0.50
N VAL A 123 -5.22 5.03 0.38
CA VAL A 123 -5.06 6.40 0.85
C VAL A 123 -3.97 7.07 0.02
N PHE A 124 -4.37 7.95 -0.89
CA PHE A 124 -3.44 8.78 -1.65
C PHE A 124 -3.00 9.95 -0.79
N GLY A 125 -1.86 9.77 -0.12
CA GLY A 125 -1.36 10.60 0.97
C GLY A 125 -0.24 11.61 0.68
N PRO A 126 0.05 12.08 -0.54
CA PRO A 126 1.08 13.11 -0.71
C PRO A 126 0.67 14.44 -0.06
N ASP A 127 1.62 15.15 0.55
CA ASP A 127 1.44 16.52 1.05
C ASP A 127 0.90 17.42 -0.08
N ARG A 128 -0.36 17.85 0.07
CA ARG A 128 -1.10 18.60 -0.95
C ARG A 128 -0.43 19.93 -1.29
N ARG A 129 0.26 20.56 -0.33
CA ARG A 129 0.94 21.85 -0.54
C ARG A 129 2.16 21.69 -1.43
N ARG A 130 2.90 20.59 -1.26
CA ARG A 130 4.10 20.26 -2.05
C ARG A 130 3.77 19.66 -3.40
N TYR A 131 2.71 18.86 -3.47
CA TYR A 131 2.33 18.15 -4.69
C TYR A 131 1.67 19.06 -5.73
N GLY A 132 1.00 20.12 -5.27
CA GLY A 132 0.24 21.04 -6.09
C GLY A 132 -1.19 20.55 -6.32
N ARG A 133 -2.16 21.46 -6.10
CA ARG A 133 -3.60 21.13 -6.12
C ARG A 133 -4.05 20.46 -7.42
N LEU A 134 -3.72 21.03 -8.57
CA LEU A 134 -4.18 20.49 -9.87
C LEU A 134 -3.65 19.09 -10.14
N ARG A 135 -2.36 18.84 -9.87
CA ARG A 135 -1.75 17.52 -10.03
C ARG A 135 -2.36 16.51 -9.07
N PHE A 136 -2.56 16.92 -7.81
CA PHE A 136 -3.24 16.09 -6.80
C PHE A 136 -4.59 15.60 -7.32
N ARG A 137 -5.46 16.53 -7.72
CA ARG A 137 -6.81 16.21 -8.22
C ARG A 137 -6.75 15.31 -9.44
N TRP A 138 -5.87 15.60 -10.40
CA TRP A 138 -5.74 14.79 -11.61
C TRP A 138 -5.30 13.35 -11.31
N HIS A 139 -4.31 13.18 -10.42
CA HIS A 139 -3.84 11.86 -10.03
C HIS A 139 -4.86 11.11 -9.19
N LEU A 140 -5.49 11.76 -8.22
CA LEU A 140 -6.55 11.16 -7.40
C LEU A 140 -7.74 10.70 -8.27
N HIS A 141 -8.17 11.55 -9.20
CA HIS A 141 -9.22 11.21 -10.18
C HIS A 141 -8.83 10.01 -11.05
N ARG A 142 -7.58 9.99 -11.53
CA ARG A 142 -7.05 8.85 -12.28
C ARG A 142 -7.01 7.58 -11.45
N ILE A 143 -6.61 7.65 -10.18
CA ILE A 143 -6.56 6.48 -9.29
C ILE A 143 -7.98 5.93 -9.11
N ARG A 144 -8.93 6.76 -8.70
CA ARG A 144 -10.34 6.38 -8.51
C ARG A 144 -10.98 5.69 -9.72
N ARG A 145 -10.69 6.16 -10.93
CA ARG A 145 -11.28 5.58 -12.15
C ARG A 145 -10.72 4.21 -12.50
N ASN A 146 -9.54 3.85 -12.00
CA ASN A 146 -8.82 2.66 -12.43
C ASN A 146 -8.59 1.66 -11.28
N THR A 147 -8.96 1.98 -10.04
CA THR A 147 -8.87 1.04 -8.92
C THR A 147 -10.20 0.38 -8.63
N THR A 148 -10.14 -0.89 -8.20
CA THR A 148 -11.30 -1.64 -7.68
C THR A 148 -11.50 -1.44 -6.18
N CYS A 149 -10.53 -0.84 -5.49
CA CYS A 149 -10.57 -0.55 -4.06
C CYS A 149 -11.13 0.84 -3.75
N LEU A 150 -11.50 1.06 -2.48
CA LEU A 150 -11.90 2.36 -1.98
C LEU A 150 -10.71 3.33 -2.00
N VAL A 151 -10.96 4.61 -2.28
CA VAL A 151 -9.89 5.63 -2.38
C VAL A 151 -10.17 6.83 -1.48
N LEU A 152 -9.19 7.18 -0.65
CA LEU A 152 -9.16 8.39 0.19
C LEU A 152 -8.09 9.37 -0.32
N PRO A 153 -8.28 10.69 -0.20
CA PRO A 153 -9.44 11.38 0.39
C PRO A 153 -10.69 11.34 -0.50
N LEU A 154 -11.85 11.57 0.12
CA LEU A 154 -13.12 11.85 -0.56
C LEU A 154 -13.15 13.34 -0.96
N GLU A 155 -12.86 13.69 -2.23
CA GLU A 155 -13.08 15.06 -2.77
C GLU A 155 -14.52 15.52 -2.64
#